data_AF-A0A962H2U7-F1
#
_entry.id   AF-A0A962H2U7-F1
#
_cell.length_a   1.000
_cell.length_b   1.000
_cell.length_c   1.000
_cell.angle_alpha   90.00
_cell.angle_beta   90.00
_cell.angle_gamma   90.00
#
_symmetry.space_group_name_H-M   'P 1'
#
loop_
_entity.id
_entity.type
_entity.pdbx_description
1 polymer ?
#
loop_
_entity_poly.entity_id
_entity_poly.type
_entity_poly.pdbx_seq_one_letter_code
_entity_poly.pdbx_strand_id
1 'polypeptide(L)'
;GIRAASTDLAFEQHIYGWDFHPVSELKIVDHGDIPIDFNRPETVPDQIENYVAWMVSQDVKVLSLGGDHFITWPLLKAHATKYGKPLSLIHFDAHSDTWADEHEDGINHGTMFWHAARQGFVDPKTSAQIGLRTVNLDTMGFNIFDAPFVHEHGVGRVIEEVRRIVGDNPVYLTFDIDCL
;
A
#
# COMPACT_ATOMS: atom_id res chain seq x y z
N GLY A 1 -1.36 -19.93 1.42
CA GLY A 1 -1.79 -18.51 1.52
C GLY A 1 -1.20 -17.89 2.76
N ILE A 2 -1.18 -16.56 2.86
CA ILE A 2 -0.48 -15.82 3.92
C ILE A 2 -0.87 -16.29 5.33
N ARG A 3 -2.15 -16.55 5.61
CA ARG A 3 -2.63 -17.11 6.90
C ARG A 3 -1.92 -18.41 7.32
N ALA A 4 -1.64 -19.30 6.37
CA ALA A 4 -0.92 -20.55 6.65
C ALA A 4 0.59 -20.34 6.79
N ALA A 5 1.16 -19.34 6.10
CA ALA A 5 2.58 -19.00 6.21
C ALA A 5 2.93 -18.26 7.51
N SER A 6 1.94 -17.69 8.21
CA SER A 6 2.15 -16.93 9.44
C SER A 6 2.12 -17.76 10.72
N THR A 7 1.98 -19.10 10.64
CA THR A 7 1.86 -19.95 11.84
C THR A 7 3.11 -19.90 12.72
N ASP A 8 4.29 -19.85 12.10
CA ASP A 8 5.56 -19.83 12.83
C ASP A 8 5.73 -18.51 13.59
N LEU A 9 5.37 -17.38 12.95
CA LEU A 9 5.38 -16.06 13.59
C LEU A 9 4.43 -15.96 14.79
N ALA A 10 3.34 -16.73 14.80
CA ALA A 10 2.39 -16.77 15.92
C ALA A 10 2.84 -17.69 17.07
N PHE A 11 3.77 -18.62 16.81
CA PHE A 11 4.30 -19.53 17.82
C PHE A 11 5.43 -18.90 18.64
N GLU A 12 6.19 -17.97 18.06
CA GLU A 12 7.29 -17.30 18.72
C GLU A 12 6.82 -16.46 19.92
N GLN A 13 7.39 -16.70 21.11
CA GLN A 13 7.09 -15.89 22.30
C GLN A 13 7.79 -14.53 22.27
N HIS A 14 8.84 -14.40 21.46
CA HIS A 14 9.63 -13.19 21.27
C HIS A 14 9.87 -12.98 19.79
N ILE A 15 9.50 -11.81 19.26
CA ILE A 15 9.75 -11.45 17.86
C ILE A 15 11.15 -10.89 17.75
N TYR A 16 11.96 -11.46 16.85
CA TYR A 16 13.33 -11.00 16.64
C TYR A 16 13.38 -9.51 16.26
N GLY A 17 14.18 -8.73 17.01
CA GLY A 17 14.35 -7.29 16.79
C GLY A 17 13.28 -6.40 17.43
N TRP A 18 12.35 -6.96 18.21
CA TRP A 18 11.30 -6.23 18.91
C TRP A 18 11.41 -6.45 20.42
N ASP A 19 11.14 -5.40 21.19
CA ASP A 19 11.12 -5.48 22.66
C ASP A 19 9.78 -5.99 23.22
N PHE A 20 8.79 -6.21 22.36
CA PHE A 20 7.44 -6.64 22.74
C PHE A 20 6.83 -7.59 21.70
N HIS A 21 5.75 -8.27 22.10
CA HIS A 21 4.95 -9.11 21.20
C HIS A 21 3.65 -8.37 20.80
N PRO A 22 3.34 -8.15 19.51
CA PRO A 22 2.19 -7.38 19.06
C PRO A 22 0.84 -7.89 19.59
N VAL A 23 0.61 -9.21 19.60
CA VAL A 23 -0.67 -9.78 20.07
C VAL A 23 -0.90 -9.65 21.58
N SER A 24 0.13 -9.37 22.37
CA SER A 24 -0.04 -9.11 23.82
C SER A 24 -0.35 -7.64 24.12
N GLU A 25 0.00 -6.72 23.22
CA GLU A 25 -0.17 -5.28 23.44
C GLU A 25 -1.28 -4.65 22.60
N LEU A 26 -1.62 -5.26 21.46
CA LEU A 26 -2.59 -4.75 20.51
C LEU A 26 -3.82 -5.66 20.44
N LYS A 27 -4.99 -5.05 20.26
CA LYS A 27 -6.23 -5.78 19.96
C LYS A 27 -6.29 -6.06 18.47
N ILE A 28 -5.89 -7.26 18.07
CA ILE A 28 -5.82 -7.70 16.68
C ILE A 28 -6.87 -8.79 16.45
N VAL A 29 -7.56 -8.73 15.31
CA VAL A 29 -8.53 -9.74 14.87
C VAL A 29 -8.33 -10.04 13.39
N ASP A 30 -8.45 -11.31 13.00
CA ASP A 30 -8.63 -11.68 11.59
C ASP A 30 -10.11 -11.52 11.25
N HIS A 31 -10.43 -10.53 10.42
CA HIS A 31 -11.81 -10.22 10.02
C HIS A 31 -12.35 -11.18 8.94
N GLY A 32 -11.51 -12.09 8.42
CA GLY A 32 -11.84 -12.89 7.25
C GLY A 32 -11.63 -12.10 5.97
N ASP A 33 -12.44 -12.39 4.95
CA ASP A 33 -12.30 -11.82 3.61
C ASP A 33 -13.46 -10.87 3.29
N ILE A 34 -13.21 -9.84 2.48
CA ILE A 34 -14.26 -8.92 2.02
C ILE A 34 -15.13 -9.66 1.01
N PRO A 35 -16.46 -9.71 1.20
CA PRO A 35 -17.36 -10.33 0.24
C PRO A 35 -17.40 -9.50 -1.04
N ILE A 36 -17.09 -10.13 -2.17
CA ILE A 36 -17.09 -9.51 -3.49
C ILE A 36 -17.92 -10.33 -4.50
N ASP A 37 -18.52 -9.66 -5.49
CA ASP A 37 -19.27 -10.32 -6.56
C ASP A 37 -18.38 -10.60 -7.78
N PHE A 38 -17.88 -11.83 -7.87
CA PHE A 38 -17.03 -12.26 -8.99
C PHE A 38 -17.74 -12.26 -10.36
N ASN A 39 -19.08 -12.23 -10.40
CA ASN A 39 -19.80 -12.14 -11.67
C ASN A 39 -19.93 -10.69 -12.16
N ARG A 40 -19.60 -9.72 -11.31
CA ARG A 40 -19.72 -8.28 -11.55
C ARG A 40 -18.42 -7.56 -11.16
N PRO A 41 -17.30 -7.86 -11.85
CA PRO A 41 -15.99 -7.32 -11.51
C PRO A 41 -15.96 -5.79 -11.49
N GLU A 42 -16.80 -5.13 -12.27
CA GLU A 42 -16.95 -3.67 -12.29
C GLU A 42 -17.42 -3.09 -10.94
N THR A 43 -18.08 -3.90 -10.10
CA THR A 43 -18.59 -3.48 -8.79
C THR A 43 -17.61 -3.71 -7.64
N VAL A 44 -16.56 -4.50 -7.88
CA VAL A 44 -15.57 -4.89 -6.86
C VAL A 44 -14.85 -3.68 -6.24
N PRO A 45 -14.41 -2.65 -6.99
CA PRO A 45 -13.76 -1.49 -6.39
C PRO A 45 -14.66 -0.80 -5.35
N ASP A 46 -15.93 -0.57 -5.68
CA ASP A 46 -16.89 0.09 -4.78
C ASP A 46 -17.22 -0.80 -3.57
N GLN A 47 -17.30 -2.12 -3.75
CA GLN A 47 -17.49 -3.05 -2.64
C GLN A 47 -16.34 -2.99 -1.63
N ILE A 48 -15.09 -3.00 -2.12
CA ILE A 48 -13.89 -2.89 -1.26
C ILE A 48 -13.88 -1.53 -0.56
N GLU A 49 -14.07 -0.43 -1.30
CA GLU A 49 -14.03 0.92 -0.74
C GLU A 49 -15.08 1.09 0.37
N ASN A 50 -16.34 0.73 0.11
CA ASN A 50 -17.42 0.88 1.09
C ASN A 50 -17.19 0.02 2.34
N TYR A 51 -16.71 -1.21 2.16
CA TYR A 51 -16.46 -2.12 3.27
C TYR A 51 -15.32 -1.60 4.17
N VAL A 52 -14.22 -1.14 3.57
CA VAL A 52 -13.09 -0.60 4.33
C VAL A 52 -13.40 0.78 4.90
N ALA A 53 -14.20 1.61 4.23
CA ALA A 53 -14.69 2.87 4.78
C ALA A 53 -15.50 2.63 6.07
N TRP A 54 -16.37 1.61 6.08
CA TRP A 54 -17.08 1.20 7.30
C TRP A 54 -16.10 0.75 8.39
N MET A 55 -15.09 -0.06 8.09
CA MET A 55 -14.09 -0.48 9.07
C MET A 55 -13.36 0.72 9.69
N VAL A 56 -12.71 1.55 8.87
CA VAL A 56 -11.91 2.69 9.37
C VAL A 56 -12.76 3.75 10.07
N SER A 57 -14.07 3.80 9.81
CA SER A 57 -15.00 4.67 10.56
C SER A 57 -15.11 4.30 12.04
N GLN A 58 -14.80 3.05 12.41
CA GLN A 58 -14.80 2.56 13.80
C GLN A 58 -13.46 2.77 14.53
N ASP A 59 -12.58 3.62 13.97
CA ASP A 59 -11.27 3.95 14.53
C ASP A 59 -10.32 2.73 14.69
N VAL A 60 -10.49 1.72 13.84
CA VAL A 60 -9.54 0.62 13.70
C VAL A 60 -8.51 0.89 12.59
N LYS A 61 -7.34 0.26 12.70
CA LYS A 61 -6.36 0.18 11.62
C LYS A 61 -6.64 -1.08 10.80
N VAL A 62 -6.47 -0.97 9.48
CA VAL A 62 -6.71 -2.06 8.53
C VAL A 62 -5.37 -2.50 7.96
N LEU A 63 -5.05 -3.78 8.14
CA LEU A 63 -3.98 -4.47 7.43
C LEU A 63 -4.62 -5.41 6.41
N SER A 64 -4.54 -5.05 5.14
CA SER A 64 -5.12 -5.84 4.05
C SER A 64 -4.11 -6.84 3.51
N LEU A 65 -4.55 -8.08 3.29
CA LEU A 65 -3.78 -9.10 2.59
C LEU A 65 -4.39 -9.26 1.19
N GLY A 66 -3.55 -9.04 0.18
CA GLY A 66 -4.04 -8.81 -1.18
C GLY A 66 -4.56 -10.02 -1.94
N GLY A 67 -5.35 -9.71 -2.97
CA GLY A 67 -5.20 -10.27 -4.32
C GLY A 67 -4.14 -9.46 -5.08
N ASP A 68 -4.33 -9.17 -6.37
CA ASP A 68 -3.39 -8.29 -7.09
C ASP A 68 -3.35 -6.85 -6.52
N HIS A 69 -2.37 -6.06 -6.95
CA HIS A 69 -2.08 -4.74 -6.38
C HIS A 69 -3.19 -3.70 -6.60
N PHE A 70 -4.13 -3.93 -7.52
CA PHE A 70 -5.24 -3.01 -7.79
C PHE A 70 -6.09 -2.75 -6.54
N ILE A 71 -6.21 -3.72 -5.63
CA ILE A 71 -7.03 -3.55 -4.42
C ILE A 71 -6.59 -2.34 -3.58
N THR A 72 -5.33 -1.90 -3.70
CA THR A 72 -4.84 -0.71 -3.01
C THR A 72 -5.61 0.54 -3.40
N TRP A 73 -6.16 0.62 -4.62
CA TRP A 73 -6.92 1.78 -5.07
C TRP A 73 -8.16 2.08 -4.22
N PRO A 74 -9.15 1.18 -4.11
CA PRO A 74 -10.30 1.40 -3.25
C PRO A 74 -9.94 1.46 -1.76
N LEU A 75 -8.92 0.73 -1.30
CA LEU A 75 -8.41 0.84 0.07
C LEU A 75 -7.92 2.26 0.37
N LEU A 76 -7.14 2.84 -0.54
CA LEU A 76 -6.55 4.16 -0.40
C LEU A 76 -7.63 5.24 -0.42
N LYS A 77 -8.65 5.12 -1.29
CA LYS A 77 -9.81 6.05 -1.29
C LYS A 77 -10.53 6.06 0.06
N ALA A 78 -10.78 4.90 0.66
CA ALA A 78 -11.40 4.78 1.98
C ALA A 78 -10.53 5.43 3.08
N HIS A 79 -9.22 5.21 3.05
CA HIS A 79 -8.28 5.79 4.03
C HIS A 79 -8.16 7.31 3.87
N ALA A 80 -8.04 7.82 2.66
CA ALA A 80 -7.94 9.26 2.40
C ALA A 80 -9.21 10.00 2.86
N THR A 81 -10.38 9.37 2.73
CA THR A 81 -11.65 9.93 3.24
C THR A 81 -11.63 10.09 4.77
N LYS A 82 -11.05 9.13 5.50
CA LYS A 82 -10.96 9.15 6.97
C LYS A 82 -9.83 10.05 7.49
N TYR A 83 -8.66 10.00 6.87
CA TYR A 83 -7.42 10.57 7.39
C TYR A 83 -7.00 11.87 6.70
N GLY A 84 -7.70 12.29 5.64
CA GLY A 84 -7.39 13.49 4.87
C GLY A 84 -6.74 13.17 3.52
N LYS A 85 -7.00 14.03 2.55
CA LYS A 85 -6.51 13.96 1.18
C LYS A 85 -5.65 15.18 0.88
N PRO A 86 -4.41 15.03 0.37
CA PRO A 86 -3.75 13.79 -0.04
C PRO A 86 -3.10 13.00 1.11
N LEU A 87 -2.85 11.71 0.88
CA LEU A 87 -1.95 10.88 1.69
C LEU A 87 -0.55 10.85 1.05
N SER A 88 0.47 10.60 1.87
CA SER A 88 1.79 10.15 1.39
C SER A 88 1.77 8.63 1.18
N LEU A 89 2.45 8.15 0.14
CA LEU A 89 2.55 6.74 -0.19
C LEU A 89 3.98 6.24 0.02
N ILE A 90 4.13 5.13 0.75
CA ILE A 90 5.35 4.31 0.73
C ILE A 90 5.02 3.04 -0.04
N HIS A 91 5.64 2.88 -1.20
CA HIS A 91 5.34 1.85 -2.19
C HIS A 91 6.57 0.97 -2.43
N PHE A 92 6.50 -0.30 -2.04
CA PHE A 92 7.53 -1.29 -2.35
C PHE A 92 7.06 -2.17 -3.52
N ASP A 93 7.78 -2.15 -4.64
CA ASP A 93 7.36 -2.83 -5.88
C ASP A 93 8.51 -2.87 -6.90
N ALA A 94 8.48 -3.82 -7.84
CA ALA A 94 9.32 -3.78 -9.05
C ALA A 94 8.79 -2.79 -10.12
N HIS A 95 7.52 -2.42 -10.03
CA HIS A 95 6.73 -1.62 -10.94
C HIS A 95 6.38 -0.26 -10.33
N SER A 96 6.08 0.72 -11.18
CA SER A 96 5.68 2.04 -10.68
C SER A 96 4.17 2.14 -10.47
N ASP A 97 3.38 1.30 -11.14
CA ASP A 97 1.91 1.31 -11.19
C ASP A 97 1.28 2.69 -11.45
N THR A 98 2.05 3.49 -12.19
CA THR A 98 1.76 4.87 -12.57
C THR A 98 1.77 5.05 -14.09
N TRP A 99 1.62 3.97 -14.86
CA TRP A 99 1.44 4.09 -16.30
C TRP A 99 0.14 4.84 -16.60
N ALA A 100 0.19 5.72 -17.59
CA ALA A 100 -0.97 6.50 -17.99
C ALA A 100 -2.10 5.59 -18.50
N ASP A 101 -3.32 5.95 -18.14
CA ASP A 101 -4.52 5.20 -18.50
C ASP A 101 -5.52 6.14 -19.17
N GLU A 102 -6.12 5.69 -20.26
CA GLU A 102 -7.12 6.47 -21.00
C GLU A 102 -8.53 6.29 -20.41
N HIS A 103 -8.73 5.32 -19.52
CA HIS A 103 -10.02 4.98 -18.92
C HIS A 103 -10.06 5.40 -17.45
N GLU A 104 -10.90 6.38 -17.10
CA GLU A 104 -11.05 6.86 -15.71
C GLU A 104 -11.57 5.77 -14.74
N ASP A 105 -12.27 4.77 -15.26
CA ASP A 105 -12.83 3.62 -14.55
C ASP A 105 -12.04 2.32 -14.77
N GLY A 106 -10.79 2.43 -15.26
CA GLY A 106 -9.90 1.30 -15.48
C GLY A 106 -9.64 0.48 -14.21
N ILE A 107 -9.87 -0.84 -14.28
CA ILE A 107 -9.51 -1.81 -13.24
C ILE A 107 -8.21 -2.49 -13.67
N ASN A 108 -7.08 -1.89 -13.28
CA ASN A 108 -5.76 -2.34 -13.69
C ASN A 108 -4.72 -2.08 -12.60
N HIS A 109 -4.03 -3.16 -12.19
CA HIS A 109 -2.97 -3.12 -11.18
C HIS A 109 -1.70 -2.36 -11.59
N GLY A 110 -1.57 -1.91 -12.84
CA GLY A 110 -0.44 -1.09 -13.31
C GLY A 110 -0.77 0.41 -13.47
N THR A 111 -2.01 0.84 -13.25
CA THR A 111 -2.41 2.24 -13.54
C THR A 111 -3.05 2.94 -12.34
N MET A 112 -3.33 2.23 -11.26
CA MET A 112 -4.12 2.78 -10.18
C MET A 112 -3.44 3.91 -9.39
N PHE A 113 -2.11 3.93 -9.28
CA PHE A 113 -1.43 5.07 -8.65
C PHE A 113 -1.32 6.28 -9.59
N TRP A 114 -1.41 6.07 -10.90
CA TRP A 114 -1.61 7.18 -11.83
C TRP A 114 -2.95 7.88 -11.57
N HIS A 115 -4.02 7.11 -11.42
CA HIS A 115 -5.34 7.64 -11.02
C HIS A 115 -5.29 8.29 -9.64
N ALA A 116 -4.63 7.66 -8.66
CA ALA A 116 -4.50 8.19 -7.30
C ALA A 116 -3.80 9.55 -7.25
N ALA A 117 -2.69 9.70 -7.98
CA ALA A 117 -1.97 10.97 -8.06
C ALA A 117 -2.77 12.03 -8.83
N ARG A 118 -3.33 11.70 -10.01
CA ARG A 118 -4.13 12.64 -10.80
C ARG A 118 -5.36 13.15 -10.09
N GLN A 119 -6.03 12.28 -9.36
CA GLN A 119 -7.22 12.62 -8.58
C GLN A 119 -6.85 13.25 -7.23
N GLY A 120 -5.56 13.38 -6.90
CA GLY A 120 -5.05 14.03 -5.69
C GLY A 120 -5.22 13.21 -4.41
N PHE A 121 -5.44 11.90 -4.51
CA PHE A 121 -5.53 11.00 -3.35
C PHE A 121 -4.15 10.73 -2.75
N VAL A 122 -3.13 10.74 -3.60
CA VAL A 122 -1.72 10.65 -3.21
C VAL A 122 -1.01 11.92 -3.69
N ASP A 123 -0.09 12.44 -2.89
CA ASP A 123 0.84 13.48 -3.32
C ASP A 123 2.19 12.86 -3.70
N PRO A 124 2.56 12.81 -5.00
CA PRO A 124 3.82 12.25 -5.45
C PRO A 124 5.05 12.87 -4.76
N LYS A 125 5.01 14.17 -4.45
CA LYS A 125 6.16 14.91 -3.90
C LYS A 125 6.52 14.46 -2.49
N THR A 126 5.54 13.98 -1.74
CA THR A 126 5.69 13.46 -0.37
C THR A 126 5.61 11.94 -0.34
N SER A 127 5.73 11.27 -1.49
CA SER A 127 5.63 9.82 -1.63
C SER A 127 6.92 9.21 -2.18
N ALA A 128 7.17 7.95 -1.84
CA ALA A 128 8.37 7.21 -2.22
C ALA A 128 8.02 5.84 -2.81
N GLN A 129 8.67 5.49 -3.93
CA GLN A 129 8.61 4.18 -4.55
C GLN A 129 9.97 3.50 -4.45
N ILE A 130 10.00 2.24 -4.02
CA ILE A 130 11.21 1.55 -3.56
C ILE A 130 11.27 0.17 -4.24
N GLY A 131 12.40 -0.15 -4.89
CA GLY A 131 12.63 -1.46 -5.52
C GLY A 131 12.35 -1.52 -7.03
N LEU A 132 11.99 -0.38 -7.64
CA LEU A 132 11.64 -0.29 -9.06
C LEU A 132 12.75 -0.86 -9.95
N ARG A 133 12.34 -1.60 -10.98
CA ARG A 133 13.23 -2.18 -12.00
C ARG A 133 12.52 -2.38 -13.33
N THR A 134 11.48 -1.59 -13.57
CA THR A 134 10.77 -1.45 -14.84
C THR A 134 10.76 0.01 -15.27
N VAL A 135 10.55 0.25 -16.56
CA VAL A 135 10.67 1.59 -17.15
C VAL A 135 9.29 2.24 -17.25
N ASN A 136 9.14 3.38 -16.57
CA ASN A 136 8.10 4.36 -16.84
C ASN A 136 8.76 5.73 -17.04
N LEU A 137 8.53 6.34 -18.20
CA LEU A 137 9.17 7.62 -18.56
C LEU A 137 8.57 8.81 -17.81
N ASP A 138 7.32 8.69 -17.35
CA ASP A 138 6.67 9.70 -16.53
C ASP A 138 6.56 9.19 -15.08
N THR A 139 7.41 9.72 -14.21
CA THR A 139 7.39 9.38 -12.79
C THR A 139 6.27 10.10 -12.04
N MET A 140 5.54 11.02 -12.69
CA MET A 140 4.54 11.90 -12.07
C MET A 140 5.06 12.75 -10.89
N GLY A 141 6.39 12.81 -10.69
CA GLY A 141 7.02 13.47 -9.56
C GLY A 141 7.15 12.63 -8.28
N PHE A 142 6.94 11.31 -8.35
CA PHE A 142 7.27 10.41 -7.24
C PHE A 142 8.78 10.37 -6.99
N ASN A 143 9.17 10.21 -5.72
CA ASN A 143 10.57 9.97 -5.36
C ASN A 143 10.88 8.48 -5.55
N ILE A 144 11.83 8.16 -6.44
CA ILE A 144 12.14 6.76 -6.81
C ILE A 144 13.48 6.34 -6.21
N PHE A 145 13.46 5.21 -5.51
CA PHE A 145 14.60 4.46 -5.02
C PHE A 145 14.59 3.10 -5.73
N ASP A 146 15.11 3.06 -6.96
CA ASP A 146 15.14 1.84 -7.77
C ASP A 146 16.02 0.75 -7.14
N ALA A 147 15.89 -0.50 -7.62
CA ALA A 147 16.63 -1.63 -7.07
C ALA A 147 18.16 -1.40 -7.08
N PRO A 148 18.79 -0.91 -8.18
CA PRO A 148 20.21 -0.54 -8.16
C PRO A 148 20.59 0.46 -7.06
N PHE A 149 19.81 1.53 -6.87
CA PHE A 149 20.05 2.52 -5.83
C PHE A 149 19.99 1.89 -4.44
N VAL A 150 18.97 1.06 -4.16
CA VAL A 150 18.81 0.37 -2.89
C VAL A 150 20.00 -0.55 -2.61
N HIS A 151 20.49 -1.29 -3.61
CA HIS A 151 21.64 -2.17 -3.48
C HIS A 151 22.96 -1.41 -3.25
N GLU A 152 23.15 -0.27 -3.91
CA GLU A 152 24.38 0.53 -3.81
C GLU A 152 24.45 1.31 -2.48
N HIS A 153 23.33 1.87 -2.02
CA HIS A 153 23.30 2.79 -0.87
C HIS A 153 22.86 2.12 0.44
N GLY A 154 22.21 0.97 0.36
CA GLY A 154 21.76 0.18 1.50
C GLY A 154 20.50 0.71 2.19
N VAL A 155 19.92 -0.14 3.02
CA VAL A 155 18.61 0.07 3.66
C VAL A 155 18.58 1.32 4.56
N GLY A 156 19.65 1.57 5.32
CA GLY A 156 19.71 2.70 6.25
C GLY A 156 19.56 4.05 5.54
N ARG A 157 20.18 4.19 4.36
CA ARG A 157 20.10 5.42 3.57
C ARG A 157 18.70 5.62 2.97
N VAL A 158 18.09 4.55 2.49
CA VAL A 158 16.71 4.58 1.96
C VAL A 158 15.72 4.99 3.04
N ILE A 159 15.84 4.42 4.25
CA ILE A 159 14.97 4.78 5.39
C ILE A 159 15.10 6.27 5.74
N GLU A 160 16.33 6.79 5.81
CA GLU A 160 16.57 8.21 6.11
C GLU A 160 15.86 9.13 5.12
N GLU A 161 16.01 8.86 3.81
CA GLU A 161 15.39 9.66 2.77
C GLU A 161 13.88 9.53 2.72
N VAL A 162 13.35 8.32 2.86
CA VAL A 162 11.89 8.10 2.90
C VAL A 162 11.28 8.87 4.06
N ARG A 163 11.89 8.83 5.26
CA ARG A 163 11.41 9.62 6.41
C ARG A 163 11.46 11.12 6.16
N ARG A 164 12.51 11.62 5.50
CA ARG A 164 12.62 13.03 5.10
C ARG A 164 11.53 13.44 4.11
N ILE A 165 11.18 12.56 3.18
CA ILE A 165 10.17 12.80 2.13
C ILE A 165 8.75 12.81 2.70
N VAL A 166 8.39 11.80 3.50
CA VAL A 166 7.02 11.68 4.02
C VAL A 166 6.76 12.62 5.20
N GLY A 167 7.80 12.99 5.97
CA GLY A 167 7.68 13.88 7.12
C GLY A 167 6.65 13.37 8.14
N ASP A 168 5.81 14.28 8.62
CA ASP A 168 4.71 13.99 9.57
C ASP A 168 3.35 13.79 8.86
N ASN A 169 3.34 13.63 7.53
CA ASN A 169 2.11 13.45 6.77
C ASN A 169 1.43 12.12 7.11
N PRO A 170 0.09 12.01 6.99
CA PRO A 170 -0.58 10.71 7.00
C PRO A 170 -0.05 9.81 5.88
N VAL A 171 0.48 8.64 6.24
CA VAL A 171 1.12 7.69 5.31
C VAL A 171 0.27 6.44 5.11
N TYR A 172 0.11 6.03 3.85
CA TYR A 172 -0.30 4.69 3.46
C TYR A 172 0.92 3.90 2.98
N LEU A 173 1.11 2.69 3.50
CA LEU A 173 2.17 1.78 3.08
C LEU A 173 1.55 0.61 2.32
N THR A 174 2.11 0.32 1.14
CA THR A 174 1.76 -0.85 0.34
C THR A 174 3.03 -1.61 -0.04
N PHE A 175 2.91 -2.93 -0.13
CA PHE A 175 4.03 -3.82 -0.42
C PHE A 175 3.58 -4.87 -1.43
N ASP A 176 4.03 -4.75 -2.67
CA ASP A 176 3.99 -5.85 -3.63
C ASP A 176 5.15 -6.80 -3.36
N ILE A 177 4.84 -8.10 -3.32
CA ILE A 177 5.84 -9.13 -3.05
C ILE A 177 6.85 -9.25 -4.18
N ASP A 178 6.49 -8.82 -5.40
CA ASP A 178 7.42 -8.76 -6.51
C ASP A 178 8.50 -7.69 -6.34
N CYS A 179 8.46 -6.87 -5.28
CA CYS A 179 9.57 -6.01 -4.88
C CYS A 179 10.85 -6.82 -4.60
N LEU A 180 10.72 -8.07 -4.15
CA LEU A 180 11.83 -8.95 -3.71
C LEU A 180 12.72 -9.47 -4.85
#